data_AF-A0A2V7JEH6-F1
#
_entry.id   AF-A0A2V7JEH6-F1
#
_cell.length_a   1.000
_cell.length_b   1.000
_cell.length_c   1.000
_cell.angle_alpha   90.00
_cell.angle_beta   90.00
_cell.angle_gamma   90.00
#
_symmetry.space_group_name_H-M   'P 1'
#
loop_
_entity.id
_entity.type
_entity.pdbx_description
1 polymer ?
#
loop_
_entity_poly.entity_id
_entity_poly.type
_entity_poly.pdbx_seq_one_letter_code
_entity_poly.pdbx_strand_id
1 'polypeptide(L)'
;MADSFARIERLAHRLVDWGDFRIYRRQEGALQLAYRGQIGRADRGAPSSDTAALRETVALTGESVVIDDVTRDKRIADAPLVVQSLVMVPLKFGDQVIGTLELEHHKRKVYRGKDVLTINTFANQLATAIHITELRRPLVETVETLTQQLGTLVRAAESLREAAGAVAHSTGTIRQGVLAEEGEVSGGLEATESLAEVSRRVSEDGTEAAQASSTASEVASQNRHQIQDAIGRLVALKTFVGEASAKVQQLGQVSRRITGFIASIRELADMTNLLALNAAIEAARAGKHGKGFAVVAEEVRRLAEQSASAALEAGELVQDIHRQVGEVVEQMRRGQVNVGGVEELSSAALQALDAIVAATAEATSHAQRIAAAAGEQDKAFGRLRERIHAVAKIAGKNRAEADDVATRADEAARGLTELERATRELEDVAAMLRQLTRGFASVA
;
A
#
# COMPACT_ATOMS: atom_id res chain seq x y z
N MET A 1 48.99 3.18 -58.43
CA MET A 1 48.68 2.81 -59.83
C MET A 1 49.69 3.43 -60.79
N ALA A 2 49.75 4.76 -60.95
CA ALA A 2 50.71 5.41 -61.87
C ALA A 2 52.19 5.07 -61.59
N ASP A 3 52.62 5.11 -60.32
CA ASP A 3 53.97 4.71 -59.91
C ASP A 3 54.29 3.23 -60.15
N SER A 4 53.29 2.37 -59.96
CA SER A 4 53.40 0.93 -60.23
C SER A 4 53.62 0.69 -61.72
N PHE A 5 52.83 1.35 -62.59
CA PHE A 5 52.99 1.26 -64.04
C PHE A 5 54.34 1.79 -64.52
N ALA A 6 54.84 2.90 -63.97
CA ALA A 6 56.15 3.46 -64.34
C ALA A 6 57.34 2.59 -63.89
N ARG A 7 57.22 1.90 -62.75
CA ARG A 7 58.23 0.93 -62.28
C ARG A 7 58.25 -0.32 -63.18
N ILE A 8 57.07 -0.81 -63.52
CA ILE A 8 56.86 -1.95 -64.41
C ILE A 8 57.39 -1.64 -65.82
N GLU A 9 57.09 -0.45 -66.34
CA GLU A 9 57.58 0.03 -67.64
C GLU A 9 59.11 0.03 -67.72
N ARG A 10 59.79 0.55 -66.68
CA ARG A 10 61.26 0.56 -66.60
C ARG A 10 61.88 -0.84 -66.63
N LEU A 11 61.21 -1.83 -66.04
CA LEU A 11 61.66 -3.22 -66.03
C LEU A 11 61.43 -3.88 -67.39
N ALA A 12 60.26 -3.66 -67.99
CA ALA A 12 59.93 -4.25 -69.29
C ALA A 12 60.76 -3.66 -70.44
N HIS A 13 61.16 -2.38 -70.37
CA HIS A 13 61.95 -1.74 -71.44
C HIS A 13 63.37 -2.33 -71.55
N ARG A 14 63.86 -2.96 -70.47
CA ARG A 14 65.13 -3.69 -70.48
C ARG A 14 65.04 -5.04 -71.19
N LEU A 15 63.83 -5.56 -71.36
CA LEU A 15 63.56 -6.89 -71.91
C LEU A 15 63.07 -6.82 -73.35
N VAL A 16 62.34 -5.77 -73.70
CA VAL A 16 61.72 -5.58 -75.02
C VAL A 16 61.82 -4.09 -75.38
N ASP A 17 62.30 -3.80 -76.58
CA ASP A 17 62.34 -2.43 -77.09
C ASP A 17 60.99 -2.04 -77.72
N TRP A 18 60.58 -0.78 -77.52
CA TRP A 18 59.35 -0.23 -78.09
C TRP A 18 59.50 1.27 -78.35
N GLY A 19 58.81 1.72 -79.39
CA GLY A 19 58.55 3.12 -79.67
C GLY A 19 57.44 3.71 -78.80
N ASP A 20 56.38 2.95 -78.49
CA ASP A 20 55.30 3.36 -77.59
C ASP A 20 54.76 2.18 -76.78
N PHE A 21 54.31 2.45 -75.55
CA PHE A 21 53.81 1.47 -74.59
C PHE A 21 52.45 1.92 -74.06
N ARG A 22 51.42 1.09 -74.19
CA ARG A 22 50.07 1.43 -73.76
C ARG A 22 49.37 0.26 -73.10
N ILE A 23 48.74 0.53 -71.96
CA ILE A 23 47.88 -0.41 -71.26
C ILE A 23 46.45 0.09 -71.39
N TYR A 24 45.59 -0.76 -71.93
CA TYR A 24 44.15 -0.55 -71.94
C TYR A 24 43.50 -1.49 -70.92
N ARG A 25 42.55 -0.97 -70.16
CA ARG A 25 41.77 -1.73 -69.17
C ARG A 25 40.34 -1.83 -69.64
N ARG A 26 39.73 -3.00 -69.41
CA ARG A 26 38.31 -3.17 -69.67
C ARG A 26 37.53 -2.60 -68.48
N GLN A 27 36.79 -1.53 -68.71
CA GLN A 27 35.92 -0.88 -67.72
C GLN A 27 34.54 -0.69 -68.35
N GLU A 28 33.48 -1.09 -67.63
CA GLU A 28 32.08 -0.98 -68.09
C GLU A 28 31.81 -1.56 -69.50
N GLY A 29 32.54 -2.61 -69.85
CA GLY A 29 32.41 -3.31 -71.14
C GLY A 29 33.30 -2.79 -72.27
N ALA A 30 33.98 -1.65 -72.12
CA ALA A 30 34.84 -1.05 -73.15
C ALA A 30 36.32 -0.97 -72.72
N LEU A 31 37.24 -1.03 -73.69
CA LEU A 31 38.68 -0.84 -73.45
C LEU A 31 39.07 0.64 -73.41
N GLN A 32 39.39 1.13 -72.22
CA GLN A 32 39.86 2.50 -71.98
C GLN A 32 41.38 2.53 -71.73
N LEU A 33 42.06 3.59 -72.21
CA LEU A 33 43.49 3.76 -71.99
C LEU A 33 43.74 4.04 -70.50
N ALA A 34 44.39 3.10 -69.81
CA ALA A 34 44.68 3.21 -68.39
C ALA A 34 46.07 3.76 -68.11
N TYR A 35 47.03 3.51 -69.02
CA TYR A 35 48.39 4.01 -68.89
C TYR A 35 49.06 4.11 -70.27
N ARG A 36 49.79 5.19 -70.50
CA ARG A 36 50.73 5.33 -71.61
C ARG A 36 52.12 5.57 -71.03
N GLY A 37 53.07 4.78 -71.49
CA GLY A 37 54.44 4.79 -71.00
C GLY A 37 55.19 6.08 -71.29
N GLN A 38 56.04 6.49 -70.36
CA GLN A 38 56.91 7.66 -70.52
C GLN A 38 58.18 7.33 -71.34
N ILE A 39 58.58 6.06 -71.40
CA ILE A 39 59.76 5.53 -72.11
C ILE A 39 59.38 5.08 -73.52
N GLY A 40 60.17 5.50 -74.50
CA GLY A 40 59.91 5.33 -75.94
C GLY A 40 60.24 6.62 -76.71
N ARG A 41 59.77 6.75 -77.96
CA ARG A 41 60.21 7.84 -78.85
C ARG A 41 59.62 9.23 -78.51
N ALA A 42 60.27 10.29 -78.99
CA ALA A 42 59.79 11.67 -78.80
C ALA A 42 58.66 12.06 -79.78
N ASP A 43 58.59 11.42 -80.95
CA ASP A 43 57.66 11.70 -82.05
C ASP A 43 56.43 10.76 -82.06
N ARG A 44 55.98 10.32 -80.88
CA ARG A 44 54.81 9.44 -80.76
C ARG A 44 53.51 10.18 -81.05
N GLY A 45 52.84 9.82 -82.14
CA GLY A 45 51.52 10.34 -82.51
C GLY A 45 50.37 9.79 -81.65
N ALA A 46 49.14 10.19 -81.97
CA ALA A 46 47.95 9.54 -81.42
C ALA A 46 47.82 8.11 -81.98
N PRO A 47 47.31 7.14 -81.21
CA PRO A 47 46.98 5.81 -81.71
C PRO A 47 46.04 5.90 -82.92
N SER A 48 46.24 5.05 -83.93
CA SER A 48 45.29 4.94 -85.04
C SER A 48 43.93 4.49 -84.53
N SER A 49 42.84 5.01 -85.09
CA SER A 49 41.48 4.55 -84.76
C SER A 49 41.30 3.05 -85.02
N ASP A 50 42.03 2.51 -85.99
CA ASP A 50 41.93 1.12 -86.41
C ASP A 50 42.51 0.15 -85.37
N THR A 51 43.41 0.62 -84.49
CA THR A 51 43.93 -0.21 -83.40
C THR A 51 42.87 -0.52 -82.35
N ALA A 52 41.76 0.22 -82.30
CA ALA A 52 40.64 -0.07 -81.41
C ALA A 52 39.97 -1.43 -81.71
N ALA A 53 39.71 -1.73 -82.98
CA ALA A 53 39.11 -3.01 -83.38
C ALA A 53 40.04 -4.20 -83.08
N LEU A 54 41.36 -3.99 -83.24
CA LEU A 54 42.37 -4.99 -82.88
C LEU A 54 42.44 -5.24 -81.38
N ARG A 55 42.37 -4.17 -80.55
CA ARG A 55 42.31 -4.29 -79.09
C ARG A 55 41.10 -5.09 -78.62
N GLU A 56 39.92 -4.81 -79.17
CA GLU A 56 38.70 -5.58 -78.85
C GLU A 56 38.82 -7.05 -79.28
N THR A 57 39.42 -7.32 -80.44
CA THR A 57 39.70 -8.70 -80.89
C THR A 57 40.58 -9.43 -79.87
N VAL A 58 41.70 -8.83 -79.45
CA VAL A 58 42.60 -9.42 -78.45
C VAL A 58 41.91 -9.62 -77.10
N ALA A 59 41.05 -8.69 -76.69
CA ALA A 59 40.31 -8.80 -75.44
C ALA A 59 39.23 -9.90 -75.46
N LEU A 60 38.61 -10.16 -76.61
CA LEU A 60 37.59 -11.18 -76.79
C LEU A 60 38.18 -12.58 -77.00
N THR A 61 39.19 -12.71 -77.87
CA THR A 61 39.80 -14.01 -78.18
C THR A 61 40.82 -14.44 -77.14
N GLY A 62 41.43 -13.48 -76.44
CA GLY A 62 42.58 -13.74 -75.57
C GLY A 62 43.82 -14.20 -76.34
N GLU A 63 43.90 -13.95 -77.65
CA GLU A 63 45.06 -14.26 -78.48
C GLU A 63 45.85 -13.00 -78.80
N SER A 64 47.18 -13.09 -78.84
CA SER A 64 48.03 -11.96 -79.21
C SER A 64 47.92 -11.64 -80.69
N VAL A 65 47.84 -10.35 -81.02
CA VAL A 65 47.93 -9.87 -82.40
C VAL A 65 49.31 -9.28 -82.63
N VAL A 66 50.00 -9.78 -83.67
CA VAL A 66 51.29 -9.27 -84.11
C VAL A 66 51.14 -8.74 -85.53
N ILE A 67 51.62 -7.52 -85.77
CA ILE A 67 51.68 -6.88 -87.09
C ILE A 67 53.13 -6.53 -87.35
N ASP A 68 53.75 -7.30 -88.23
CA ASP A 68 55.16 -7.17 -88.59
C ASP A 68 55.46 -5.96 -89.48
N ASP A 69 54.49 -5.57 -90.30
CA ASP A 69 54.60 -4.46 -91.23
C ASP A 69 53.25 -3.76 -91.36
N VAL A 70 53.07 -2.71 -90.56
CA VAL A 70 51.82 -1.95 -90.48
C VAL A 70 51.46 -1.34 -91.84
N THR A 71 52.43 -0.97 -92.68
CA THR A 71 52.17 -0.37 -94.02
C THR A 71 51.58 -1.35 -95.03
N ARG A 72 51.57 -2.65 -94.72
CA ARG A 72 51.07 -3.72 -95.62
C ARG A 72 49.92 -4.53 -95.00
N ASP A 73 49.56 -4.27 -93.75
CA ASP A 73 48.52 -5.01 -93.06
C ASP A 73 47.15 -4.40 -93.30
N LYS A 74 46.23 -5.17 -93.89
CA LYS A 74 44.89 -4.70 -94.26
C LYS A 74 44.02 -4.32 -93.06
N ARG A 75 44.43 -4.68 -91.84
CA ARG A 75 43.68 -4.38 -90.61
C ARG A 75 43.95 -2.98 -90.07
N ILE A 76 44.95 -2.27 -90.61
CA ILE A 76 45.25 -0.88 -90.25
C ILE A 76 45.30 -0.06 -91.55
N ALA A 77 44.24 0.70 -91.83
CA ALA A 77 44.14 1.54 -93.00
C ALA A 77 44.78 2.92 -92.77
N ASP A 78 44.68 3.45 -91.55
CA ASP A 78 45.10 4.80 -91.18
C ASP A 78 46.29 4.79 -90.19
N ALA A 79 47.37 4.12 -90.57
CA ALA A 79 48.56 4.02 -89.73
C ALA A 79 49.47 5.25 -89.88
N PRO A 80 49.92 5.90 -88.78
CA PRO A 80 50.98 6.89 -88.84
C PRO A 80 52.26 6.26 -89.44
N LEU A 81 52.88 6.91 -90.45
CA LEU A 81 54.12 6.44 -91.11
C LEU A 81 55.29 6.17 -90.15
N VAL A 82 55.19 6.64 -88.90
CA VAL A 82 56.16 6.46 -87.82
C VAL A 82 56.04 5.11 -87.08
N VAL A 83 54.94 4.38 -87.23
CA VAL A 83 54.73 3.04 -86.67
C VAL A 83 54.86 2.01 -87.77
N GLN A 84 55.81 1.07 -87.62
CA GLN A 84 56.09 0.07 -88.65
C GLN A 84 55.83 -1.37 -88.18
N SER A 85 55.87 -1.64 -86.88
CA SER A 85 55.40 -2.90 -86.31
C SER A 85 54.63 -2.66 -85.02
N LEU A 86 53.68 -3.53 -84.72
CA LEU A 86 52.78 -3.42 -83.58
C LEU A 86 52.56 -4.81 -83.00
N VAL A 87 52.47 -4.89 -81.68
CA VAL A 87 52.04 -6.10 -80.98
C VAL A 87 51.04 -5.73 -79.89
N MET A 88 49.96 -6.49 -79.83
CA MET A 88 48.94 -6.41 -78.79
C MET A 88 48.85 -7.76 -78.12
N VAL A 89 49.04 -7.78 -76.81
CA VAL A 89 48.88 -8.99 -76.01
C VAL A 89 47.76 -8.80 -74.99
N PRO A 90 47.04 -9.86 -74.64
CA PRO A 90 46.02 -9.78 -73.60
C PRO A 90 46.68 -9.68 -72.22
N LEU A 91 46.10 -8.86 -71.36
CA LEU A 91 46.39 -8.90 -69.92
C LEU A 91 45.45 -9.92 -69.31
N LYS A 92 45.95 -11.13 -69.02
CA LYS A 92 45.15 -12.24 -68.47
C LYS A 92 45.37 -12.44 -66.98
N PHE A 93 44.29 -12.62 -66.24
CA PHE A 93 44.30 -13.14 -64.88
C PHE A 93 43.41 -14.38 -64.82
N GLY A 94 44.03 -15.55 -64.65
CA GLY A 94 43.35 -16.84 -64.91
C GLY A 94 42.85 -16.88 -66.37
N ASP A 95 41.56 -17.22 -66.55
CA ASP A 95 40.90 -17.27 -67.86
C ASP A 95 40.31 -15.92 -68.30
N GLN A 96 40.37 -14.89 -67.45
CA GLN A 96 39.78 -13.58 -67.74
C GLN A 96 40.78 -12.61 -68.36
N VAL A 97 40.40 -11.98 -69.47
CA VAL A 97 41.15 -10.87 -70.06
C VAL A 97 40.68 -9.57 -69.44
N ILE A 98 41.55 -8.97 -68.62
CA ILE A 98 41.26 -7.75 -67.86
C ILE A 98 41.68 -6.47 -68.60
N GLY A 99 42.27 -6.62 -69.79
CA GLY A 99 42.74 -5.53 -70.63
C GLY A 99 43.69 -6.00 -71.73
N THR A 100 44.35 -5.05 -72.39
CA THR A 100 45.35 -5.34 -73.43
C THR A 100 46.59 -4.49 -73.21
N LEU A 101 47.76 -5.06 -73.45
CA LEU A 101 49.03 -4.34 -73.55
C LEU A 101 49.39 -4.18 -75.02
N GLU A 102 49.60 -2.94 -75.44
CA GLU A 102 49.91 -2.55 -76.81
C GLU A 102 51.31 -1.94 -76.86
N LEU A 103 52.16 -2.48 -77.72
CA LEU A 103 53.51 -1.99 -77.98
C LEU A 103 53.68 -1.69 -79.47
N GLU A 104 54.22 -0.52 -79.78
CA GLU A 104 54.52 -0.10 -81.14
C GLU A 104 56.01 0.07 -81.34
N HIS A 105 56.49 -0.14 -82.57
CA HIS A 105 57.87 0.15 -82.94
C HIS A 105 57.97 0.78 -84.34
N HIS A 106 58.96 1.64 -84.51
CA HIS A 106 59.23 2.38 -85.76
C HIS A 106 60.00 1.57 -86.83
N LYS A 107 60.27 0.29 -86.58
CA LYS A 107 60.98 -0.61 -87.51
C LYS A 107 60.08 -1.81 -87.78
N ARG A 108 60.13 -2.35 -88.99
CA ARG A 108 59.37 -3.56 -89.35
C ARG A 108 59.98 -4.81 -88.70
N LYS A 109 59.15 -5.83 -88.45
CA LYS A 109 59.55 -7.17 -88.00
C LYS A 109 60.36 -7.20 -86.69
N VAL A 110 60.02 -6.30 -85.77
CA VAL A 110 60.70 -6.16 -84.46
C VAL A 110 60.22 -7.22 -83.48
N TYR A 111 58.90 -7.44 -83.39
CA TYR A 111 58.30 -8.36 -82.43
C TYR A 111 58.26 -9.79 -82.98
N ARG A 112 59.38 -10.53 -82.87
CA ARG A 112 59.45 -11.92 -83.32
C ARG A 112 58.93 -12.88 -82.24
N GLY A 113 58.80 -14.17 -82.57
CA GLY A 113 58.20 -15.16 -81.66
C GLY A 113 58.79 -15.21 -80.24
N LYS A 114 60.10 -14.99 -80.06
CA LYS A 114 60.72 -14.90 -78.74
C LYS A 114 60.32 -13.64 -77.98
N ASP A 115 60.24 -12.50 -78.68
CA ASP A 115 59.84 -11.22 -78.09
C ASP A 115 58.37 -11.28 -77.67
N VAL A 116 57.49 -11.85 -78.52
CA VAL A 116 56.06 -12.04 -78.22
C VAL A 116 55.86 -12.93 -76.99
N LEU A 117 56.69 -13.97 -76.80
CA LEU A 117 56.65 -14.81 -75.60
C LEU A 117 57.05 -14.03 -74.34
N THR A 118 58.12 -13.23 -74.42
CA THR A 118 58.56 -12.35 -73.33
C THR A 118 57.50 -11.31 -72.97
N ILE A 119 56.90 -10.68 -73.99
CA ILE A 119 55.83 -9.68 -73.82
C ILE A 119 54.61 -10.33 -73.17
N ASN A 120 54.19 -11.53 -73.60
CA ASN A 120 53.08 -12.25 -72.98
C ASN A 120 53.36 -12.63 -71.52
N THR A 121 54.57 -13.09 -71.22
CA THR A 121 54.97 -13.44 -69.84
C THR A 121 54.88 -12.23 -68.93
N PHE A 122 55.44 -11.11 -69.37
CA PHE A 122 55.36 -9.84 -68.68
C PHE A 122 53.92 -9.32 -68.55
N ALA A 123 53.12 -9.43 -69.60
CA ALA A 123 51.71 -9.02 -69.60
C ALA A 123 50.88 -9.81 -68.59
N ASN A 124 51.12 -11.11 -68.42
CA ASN A 124 50.47 -11.93 -67.38
C ASN A 124 50.89 -11.52 -65.96
N GLN A 125 52.16 -11.21 -65.74
CA GLN A 125 52.65 -10.69 -64.46
C GLN A 125 52.04 -9.33 -64.13
N LEU A 126 51.98 -8.44 -65.12
CA LEU A 126 51.35 -7.13 -65.03
C LEU A 126 49.85 -7.25 -64.73
N ALA A 127 49.15 -8.15 -65.42
CA ALA A 127 47.74 -8.42 -65.19
C ALA A 127 47.48 -8.88 -63.75
N THR A 128 48.32 -9.78 -63.23
CA THR A 128 48.27 -10.27 -61.85
C THR A 128 48.49 -9.14 -60.84
N ALA A 129 49.52 -8.30 -61.04
CA ALA A 129 49.81 -7.18 -60.14
C ALA A 129 48.69 -6.13 -60.12
N ILE A 130 48.11 -5.81 -61.27
CA ILE A 130 46.96 -4.89 -61.38
C ILE A 130 45.78 -5.45 -60.60
N HIS A 131 45.43 -6.72 -60.84
CA HIS A 131 44.25 -7.33 -60.24
C HIS A 131 44.38 -7.50 -58.71
N ILE A 132 45.55 -7.91 -58.20
CA ILE A 132 45.83 -7.96 -56.76
C ILE A 132 45.68 -6.58 -56.11
N THR A 133 46.16 -5.53 -56.78
CA THR A 133 46.06 -4.15 -56.28
C THR A 133 44.60 -3.67 -56.24
N GLU A 134 43.79 -4.02 -57.24
CA GLU A 134 42.37 -3.68 -57.29
C GLU A 134 41.56 -4.40 -56.21
N LEU A 135 41.85 -5.66 -55.92
CA LEU A 135 41.19 -6.42 -54.84
C LEU A 135 41.60 -5.96 -53.44
N ARG A 136 42.82 -5.43 -53.29
CA ARG A 136 43.36 -5.00 -51.99
C ARG A 136 42.55 -3.86 -51.38
N ARG A 137 42.19 -2.85 -52.17
CA ARG A 137 41.50 -1.65 -51.66
C ARG A 137 40.15 -1.98 -50.98
N PRO A 138 39.18 -2.64 -51.65
CA PRO A 138 37.91 -3.00 -51.02
C PRO A 138 38.10 -3.96 -49.84
N LEU A 139 39.12 -4.83 -49.88
CA LEU A 139 39.43 -5.71 -48.76
C LEU A 139 39.91 -4.92 -47.52
N VAL A 140 40.77 -3.91 -47.70
CA VAL A 140 41.21 -3.02 -46.60
C VAL A 140 40.02 -2.24 -46.05
N GLU A 141 39.20 -1.63 -46.91
CA GLU A 141 38.00 -0.88 -46.50
C GLU A 141 37.01 -1.77 -45.72
N THR A 142 36.80 -3.02 -46.16
CA THR A 142 35.95 -3.99 -45.47
C THR A 142 36.49 -4.35 -44.09
N VAL A 143 37.80 -4.58 -43.98
CA VAL A 143 38.46 -4.95 -42.73
C VAL A 143 38.49 -3.80 -41.72
N GLU A 144 38.65 -2.55 -42.19
CA GLU A 144 38.51 -1.35 -41.35
C GLU A 144 37.08 -1.22 -40.82
N THR A 145 36.09 -1.36 -41.69
CA THR A 145 34.67 -1.33 -41.31
C THR A 145 34.34 -2.42 -40.30
N LEU A 146 34.78 -3.65 -40.55
CA LEU A 146 34.60 -4.79 -39.65
C LEU A 146 35.19 -4.51 -38.27
N THR A 147 36.41 -3.96 -38.21
CA THR A 147 37.05 -3.64 -36.92
C THR A 147 36.29 -2.56 -36.17
N GLN A 148 35.78 -1.54 -36.87
CA GLN A 148 34.97 -0.51 -36.24
C GLN A 148 33.67 -1.08 -35.67
N GLN A 149 33.01 -1.97 -36.42
CA GLN A 149 31.79 -2.67 -35.98
C GLN A 149 32.05 -3.60 -34.78
N LEU A 150 33.17 -4.33 -34.77
CA LEU A 150 33.57 -5.14 -33.62
C LEU A 150 33.78 -4.28 -32.37
N GLY A 151 34.47 -3.14 -32.51
CA GLY A 151 34.64 -2.20 -31.41
C GLY A 151 33.32 -1.65 -30.87
N THR A 152 32.30 -1.43 -31.72
CA THR A 152 30.95 -1.08 -31.25
C THR A 152 30.25 -2.24 -30.56
N LEU A 153 30.43 -3.47 -31.04
CA LEU A 153 29.83 -4.67 -30.47
C LEU A 153 30.37 -4.96 -29.07
N VAL A 154 31.69 -4.85 -28.86
CA VAL A 154 32.32 -5.01 -27.54
C VAL A 154 31.76 -4.01 -26.53
N ARG A 155 31.66 -2.72 -26.92
CA ARG A 155 31.08 -1.70 -26.02
C ARG A 155 29.62 -1.95 -25.70
N ALA A 156 28.84 -2.42 -26.67
CA ALA A 156 27.44 -2.79 -26.45
C ALA A 156 27.30 -4.00 -25.52
N ALA A 157 28.17 -5.01 -25.67
CA ALA A 157 28.21 -6.18 -24.80
C ALA A 157 28.55 -5.80 -23.35
N GLU A 158 29.55 -4.94 -23.13
CA GLU A 158 29.92 -4.45 -21.80
C GLU A 158 28.76 -3.70 -21.13
N SER A 159 28.10 -2.78 -21.87
CA SER A 159 26.95 -2.03 -21.36
C SER A 159 25.77 -2.94 -21.01
N LEU A 160 25.51 -3.98 -21.82
CA LEU A 160 24.49 -4.98 -21.51
C LEU A 160 24.86 -5.81 -20.28
N ARG A 161 26.14 -6.09 -20.04
CA ARG A 161 26.62 -6.84 -18.88
C ARG A 161 26.41 -6.06 -17.59
N GLU A 162 26.74 -4.77 -17.60
CA GLU A 162 26.46 -3.87 -16.48
C GLU A 162 24.96 -3.77 -16.20
N ALA A 163 24.14 -3.64 -17.24
CA ALA A 163 22.69 -3.59 -17.11
C ALA A 163 22.12 -4.90 -16.52
N ALA A 164 22.58 -6.06 -16.99
CA ALA A 164 22.18 -7.36 -16.46
C ALA A 164 22.59 -7.51 -14.97
N GLY A 165 23.78 -7.06 -14.59
CA GLY A 165 24.23 -7.02 -13.19
C GLY A 165 23.37 -6.11 -12.31
N ALA A 166 23.02 -4.92 -12.79
CA ALA A 166 22.13 -4.01 -12.09
C ALA A 166 20.72 -4.59 -11.89
N VAL A 167 20.18 -5.29 -12.91
CA VAL A 167 18.90 -6.00 -12.81
C VAL A 167 18.98 -7.15 -11.80
N ALA A 168 20.06 -7.94 -11.81
CA ALA A 168 20.26 -9.02 -10.84
C ALA A 168 20.36 -8.49 -9.39
N HIS A 169 21.01 -7.34 -9.19
CA HIS A 169 21.06 -6.70 -7.89
C HIS A 169 19.68 -6.19 -7.44
N SER A 170 18.98 -5.47 -8.32
CA SER A 170 17.64 -4.93 -8.04
C SER A 170 16.62 -6.03 -7.72
N THR A 171 16.63 -7.13 -8.47
CA THR A 171 15.79 -8.30 -8.18
C THR A 171 16.13 -8.95 -6.83
N GLY A 172 17.42 -8.98 -6.45
CA GLY A 172 17.86 -9.39 -5.12
C GLY A 172 17.22 -8.56 -4.00
N THR A 173 17.23 -7.24 -4.14
CA THR A 173 16.58 -6.31 -3.19
C THR A 173 15.07 -6.50 -3.15
N ILE A 174 14.42 -6.67 -4.31
CA ILE A 174 12.97 -6.92 -4.38
C ILE A 174 12.61 -8.19 -3.62
N ARG A 175 13.35 -9.30 -3.79
CA ARG A 175 13.09 -10.54 -3.05
C ARG A 175 13.23 -10.38 -1.55
N GLN A 176 14.25 -9.65 -1.08
CA GLN A 176 14.39 -9.33 0.35
C GLN A 176 13.22 -8.49 0.86
N GLY A 177 12.76 -7.51 0.08
CA GLY A 177 11.59 -6.69 0.41
C GLY A 177 10.31 -7.54 0.51
N VAL A 178 10.11 -8.49 -0.41
CA VAL A 178 8.94 -9.39 -0.38
C VAL A 178 8.96 -10.29 0.85
N LEU A 179 10.12 -10.81 1.26
CA LEU A 179 10.21 -11.62 2.50
C LEU A 179 9.84 -10.81 3.74
N ALA A 180 10.24 -9.54 3.81
CA ALA A 180 9.83 -8.65 4.89
C ALA A 180 8.31 -8.39 4.84
N GLU A 181 7.76 -8.14 3.65
CA GLU A 181 6.32 -7.93 3.42
C GLU A 181 5.49 -9.17 3.82
N GLU A 182 5.96 -10.38 3.54
CA GLU A 182 5.32 -11.63 3.99
C GLU A 182 5.26 -11.72 5.53
N GLY A 183 6.31 -11.28 6.23
CA GLY A 183 6.33 -11.19 7.69
C GLY A 183 5.31 -10.19 8.24
N GLU A 184 5.26 -8.99 7.65
CA GLU A 184 4.29 -7.93 8.02
C GLU A 184 2.85 -8.36 7.75
N VAL A 185 2.60 -9.08 6.65
CA VAL A 185 1.29 -9.67 6.33
C VAL A 185 0.87 -10.65 7.42
N SER A 186 1.75 -11.57 7.84
CA SER A 186 1.44 -12.56 8.88
C SER A 186 1.12 -11.87 10.21
N GLY A 187 1.98 -10.95 10.66
CA GLY A 187 1.77 -10.20 11.89
C GLY A 187 0.50 -9.33 11.84
N GLY A 188 0.22 -8.73 10.68
CA GLY A 188 -1.00 -7.96 10.45
C GLY A 188 -2.27 -8.79 10.54
N LEU A 189 -2.27 -10.02 10.01
CA LEU A 189 -3.41 -10.94 10.11
C LEU A 189 -3.65 -11.35 11.57
N GLU A 190 -2.61 -11.74 12.30
CA GLU A 190 -2.71 -12.12 13.72
C GLU A 190 -3.24 -10.95 14.57
N ALA A 191 -2.69 -9.74 14.39
CA ALA A 191 -3.15 -8.56 15.10
C ALA A 191 -4.61 -8.22 14.77
N THR A 192 -5.01 -8.35 13.51
CA THR A 192 -6.40 -8.09 13.07
C THR A 192 -7.38 -9.09 13.66
N GLU A 193 -7.02 -10.36 13.73
CA GLU A 193 -7.86 -11.40 14.34
C GLU A 193 -8.01 -11.18 15.85
N SER A 194 -6.91 -10.87 16.55
CA SER A 194 -6.94 -10.52 17.97
C SER A 194 -7.84 -9.30 18.25
N LEU A 195 -7.74 -8.26 17.42
CA LEU A 195 -8.61 -7.08 17.52
C LEU A 195 -10.08 -7.40 17.26
N ALA A 196 -10.39 -8.29 16.30
CA ALA A 196 -11.74 -8.74 16.04
C ALA A 196 -12.34 -9.50 17.23
N GLU A 197 -11.56 -10.38 17.88
CA GLU A 197 -11.98 -11.08 19.09
C GLU A 197 -12.29 -10.10 20.23
N VAL A 198 -11.39 -9.13 20.47
CA VAL A 198 -11.62 -8.08 21.48
C VAL A 198 -12.88 -7.27 21.16
N SER A 199 -13.10 -6.92 19.90
CA SER A 199 -14.29 -6.20 19.46
C SER A 199 -15.58 -6.97 19.74
N ARG A 200 -15.57 -8.28 19.48
CA ARG A 200 -16.73 -9.15 19.77
C ARG A 200 -17.03 -9.20 21.27
N ARG A 201 -16.00 -9.36 22.10
CA ARG A 201 -16.14 -9.33 23.56
C ARG A 201 -16.68 -8.01 24.07
N VAL A 202 -16.17 -6.88 23.58
CA VAL A 202 -16.67 -5.54 23.94
C VAL A 202 -18.14 -5.37 23.52
N SER A 203 -18.54 -5.97 22.38
CA SER A 203 -19.94 -5.99 21.96
C SER A 203 -20.81 -6.76 22.96
N GLU A 204 -20.38 -7.96 23.36
CA GLU A 204 -21.07 -8.80 24.34
C GLU A 204 -21.17 -8.09 25.70
N ASP A 205 -20.06 -7.56 26.22
CA ASP A 205 -20.00 -6.79 27.47
C ASP A 205 -20.94 -5.57 27.42
N GLY A 206 -21.00 -4.86 26.28
CA GLY A 206 -21.92 -3.75 26.06
C GLY A 206 -23.39 -4.18 26.10
N THR A 207 -23.74 -5.35 25.54
CA THR A 207 -25.10 -5.89 25.63
C THR A 207 -25.47 -6.32 27.05
N GLU A 208 -24.53 -6.94 27.77
CA GLU A 208 -24.74 -7.37 29.16
C GLU A 208 -24.90 -6.15 30.09
N ALA A 209 -24.07 -5.13 29.93
CA ALA A 209 -24.17 -3.87 30.68
C ALA A 209 -25.50 -3.14 30.41
N ALA A 210 -25.99 -3.16 29.17
CA ALA A 210 -27.29 -2.59 28.82
C ALA A 210 -28.44 -3.34 29.53
N GLN A 211 -28.37 -4.67 29.56
CA GLN A 211 -29.36 -5.51 30.24
C GLN A 211 -29.33 -5.32 31.76
N ALA A 212 -28.15 -5.29 32.36
CA ALA A 212 -27.99 -5.05 33.79
C ALA A 212 -28.53 -3.67 34.20
N SER A 213 -28.27 -2.65 33.39
CA SER A 213 -28.79 -1.29 33.60
C SER A 213 -30.32 -1.23 33.46
N SER A 214 -30.89 -1.95 32.49
CA SER A 214 -32.35 -2.07 32.33
C SER A 214 -33.00 -2.72 33.57
N THR A 215 -32.44 -3.83 34.04
CA THR A 215 -32.91 -4.50 35.26
C THR A 215 -32.82 -3.58 36.49
N ALA A 216 -31.73 -2.83 36.62
CA ALA A 216 -31.57 -1.87 37.71
C ALA A 216 -32.62 -0.74 37.64
N SER A 217 -32.94 -0.25 36.44
CA SER A 217 -34.01 0.74 36.22
C SER A 217 -35.39 0.18 36.63
N GLU A 218 -35.70 -1.06 36.26
CA GLU A 218 -36.95 -1.72 36.65
C GLU A 218 -37.06 -1.87 38.18
N VAL A 219 -36.00 -2.33 38.85
CA VAL A 219 -35.95 -2.46 40.31
C VAL A 219 -36.10 -1.09 40.98
N ALA A 220 -35.44 -0.05 40.48
CA ALA A 220 -35.58 1.30 41.01
C ALA A 220 -37.02 1.83 40.84
N SER A 221 -37.64 1.60 39.69
CA SER A 221 -39.04 1.98 39.43
C SER A 221 -40.02 1.24 40.35
N GLN A 222 -39.81 -0.06 40.58
CA GLN A 222 -40.64 -0.84 41.51
C GLN A 222 -40.49 -0.34 42.96
N ASN A 223 -39.25 -0.08 43.40
CA ASN A 223 -38.99 0.49 44.72
C ASN A 223 -39.62 1.88 44.88
N ARG A 224 -39.62 2.70 43.82
CA ARG A 224 -40.29 4.00 43.81
C ARG A 224 -41.77 3.87 44.12
N HIS A 225 -42.47 2.94 43.47
CA HIS A 225 -43.87 2.67 43.77
C HIS A 225 -44.11 2.19 45.20
N GLN A 226 -43.26 1.28 45.72
CA GLN A 226 -43.38 0.79 47.09
C GLN A 226 -43.15 1.88 48.13
N ILE A 227 -42.14 2.74 47.93
CA ILE A 227 -41.90 3.89 48.79
C ILE A 227 -43.08 4.86 48.71
N GLN A 228 -43.61 5.14 47.52
CA GLN A 228 -44.75 6.03 47.36
C GLN A 228 -46.00 5.52 48.11
N ASP A 229 -46.27 4.20 48.12
CA ASP A 229 -47.33 3.61 48.93
C ASP A 229 -47.06 3.75 50.44
N ALA A 230 -45.82 3.47 50.88
CA ALA A 230 -45.42 3.61 52.28
C ALA A 230 -45.58 5.06 52.78
N ILE A 231 -45.25 6.05 51.95
CA ILE A 231 -45.46 7.48 52.24
C ILE A 231 -46.94 7.76 52.44
N GLY A 232 -47.80 7.28 51.54
CA GLY A 232 -49.25 7.43 51.67
C GLY A 232 -49.79 6.87 52.99
N ARG A 233 -49.31 5.68 53.40
CA ARG A 233 -49.68 5.07 54.70
C ARG A 233 -49.21 5.89 55.89
N LEU A 234 -48.02 6.48 55.83
CA LEU A 234 -47.50 7.32 56.92
C LEU A 234 -48.24 8.66 57.04
N VAL A 235 -48.66 9.25 55.92
CA VAL A 235 -49.53 10.44 55.92
C VAL A 235 -50.90 10.12 56.55
N ALA A 236 -51.47 8.95 56.23
CA ALA A 236 -52.69 8.49 56.89
C ALA A 236 -52.48 8.27 58.40
N LEU A 237 -51.34 7.72 58.81
CA LEU A 237 -50.98 7.55 60.22
C LEU A 237 -50.82 8.89 60.94
N LYS A 238 -50.17 9.89 60.33
CA LYS A 238 -50.05 11.25 60.86
C LYS A 238 -51.43 11.83 61.19
N THR A 239 -52.38 11.64 60.27
CA THR A 239 -53.77 12.09 60.42
C THR A 239 -54.46 11.35 61.57
N PHE A 240 -54.35 10.03 61.61
CA PHE A 240 -54.92 9.19 62.67
C PHE A 240 -54.40 9.56 64.07
N VAL A 241 -53.08 9.77 64.23
CA VAL A 241 -52.49 10.19 65.51
C VAL A 241 -52.96 11.59 65.90
N GLY A 242 -53.11 12.50 64.92
CA GLY A 242 -53.69 13.83 65.15
C GLY A 242 -55.12 13.78 65.67
N GLU A 243 -55.98 12.98 65.05
CA GLU A 243 -57.38 12.78 65.49
C GLU A 243 -57.47 12.11 66.86
N ALA A 244 -56.64 11.09 67.11
CA ALA A 244 -56.56 10.42 68.41
C ALA A 244 -56.12 11.38 69.52
N SER A 245 -55.10 12.20 69.26
CA SER A 245 -54.62 13.24 70.17
C SER A 245 -55.75 14.22 70.55
N ALA A 246 -56.53 14.69 69.56
CA ALA A 246 -57.66 15.59 69.80
C ALA A 246 -58.75 14.94 70.67
N LYS A 247 -59.10 13.67 70.42
CA LYS A 247 -60.09 12.92 71.24
C LYS A 247 -59.60 12.71 72.68
N VAL A 248 -58.33 12.39 72.88
CA VAL A 248 -57.75 12.21 74.21
C VAL A 248 -57.71 13.54 74.98
N GLN A 249 -57.38 14.65 74.32
CA GLN A 249 -57.46 15.99 74.93
C GLN A 249 -58.88 16.33 75.39
N GLN A 250 -59.89 15.99 74.57
CA GLN A 250 -61.30 16.16 74.95
C GLN A 250 -61.66 15.31 76.18
N LEU A 251 -61.20 14.05 76.25
CA LEU A 251 -61.38 13.20 77.43
C LEU A 251 -60.74 13.82 78.68
N GLY A 252 -59.55 14.42 78.55
CA GLY A 252 -58.89 15.14 79.64
C GLY A 252 -59.68 16.36 80.13
N GLN A 253 -60.39 17.08 79.25
CA GLN A 253 -61.32 18.14 79.64
C GLN A 253 -62.55 17.59 80.36
N VAL A 254 -63.13 16.49 79.89
CA VAL A 254 -64.28 15.83 80.53
C VAL A 254 -63.92 15.33 81.93
N SER A 255 -62.76 14.66 82.08
CA SER A 255 -62.25 14.20 83.37
C SER A 255 -62.13 15.34 84.38
N ARG A 256 -61.57 16.50 83.99
CA ARG A 256 -61.50 17.69 84.86
C ARG A 256 -62.88 18.21 85.28
N ARG A 257 -63.87 18.19 84.38
CA ARG A 257 -65.26 18.57 84.71
C ARG A 257 -65.88 17.61 85.73
N ILE A 258 -65.62 16.30 85.59
CA ILE A 258 -66.08 15.29 86.54
C ILE A 258 -65.44 15.50 87.92
N THR A 259 -64.14 15.79 87.99
CA THR A 259 -63.46 16.12 89.26
C THR A 259 -64.15 17.29 89.98
N GLY A 260 -64.49 18.36 89.24
CA GLY A 260 -65.24 19.49 89.80
C GLY A 260 -66.63 19.10 90.32
N PHE A 261 -67.35 18.25 89.58
CA PHE A 261 -68.66 17.75 89.99
C PHE A 261 -68.59 16.88 91.25
N ILE A 262 -67.59 16.00 91.36
CA ILE A 262 -67.36 15.16 92.56
C ILE A 262 -67.04 16.03 93.78
N ALA A 263 -66.24 17.08 93.61
CA ALA A 263 -65.96 18.04 94.68
C ALA A 263 -67.24 18.71 95.20
N SER A 264 -68.16 19.09 94.30
CA SER A 264 -69.47 19.63 94.68
C SER A 264 -70.36 18.60 95.38
N ILE A 265 -70.34 17.32 94.97
CA ILE A 265 -71.08 16.25 95.68
C ILE A 265 -70.57 16.10 97.11
N ARG A 266 -69.24 16.13 97.31
CA ARG A 266 -68.65 16.07 98.63
C ARG A 266 -69.07 17.25 99.51
N GLU A 267 -69.02 18.46 98.95
CA GLU A 267 -69.48 19.67 99.65
C GLU A 267 -70.97 19.57 100.05
N LEU A 268 -71.83 19.07 99.15
CA LEU A 268 -73.24 18.81 99.44
C LEU A 268 -73.43 17.74 100.52
N ALA A 269 -72.63 16.68 100.50
CA ALA A 269 -72.67 15.62 101.51
C ALA A 269 -72.24 16.15 102.89
N ASP A 270 -71.15 16.93 102.95
CA ASP A 270 -70.69 17.57 104.19
C ASP A 270 -71.73 18.56 104.74
N MET A 271 -72.34 19.36 103.87
CA MET A 271 -73.43 20.27 104.25
C MET A 271 -74.67 19.50 104.75
N THR A 272 -75.03 18.39 104.10
CA THR A 272 -76.15 17.53 104.51
C THR A 272 -75.86 16.85 105.85
N ASN A 273 -74.62 16.42 106.08
CA ASN A 273 -74.17 15.85 107.35
C ASN A 273 -74.30 16.88 108.49
N LEU A 274 -73.91 18.13 108.23
CA LEU A 274 -74.03 19.23 109.20
C LEU A 274 -75.51 19.58 109.49
N LEU A 275 -76.35 19.63 108.45
CA LEU A 275 -77.81 19.80 108.58
C LEU A 275 -78.45 18.66 109.41
N ALA A 276 -78.07 17.41 109.13
CA ALA A 276 -78.56 16.24 109.82
C ALA A 276 -78.12 16.22 111.30
N LEU A 277 -76.88 16.60 111.58
CA LEU A 277 -76.37 16.75 112.94
C LEU A 277 -77.14 17.81 113.72
N ASN A 278 -77.39 18.98 113.13
CA ASN A 278 -78.21 20.03 113.75
C ASN A 278 -79.64 19.53 114.03
N ALA A 279 -80.24 18.79 113.09
CA ALA A 279 -81.55 18.19 113.27
C ALA A 279 -81.56 17.11 114.39
N ALA A 280 -80.52 16.29 114.50
CA ALA A 280 -80.37 15.30 115.57
C ALA A 280 -80.23 15.95 116.95
N ILE A 281 -79.47 17.05 117.04
CA ILE A 281 -79.32 17.86 118.27
C ILE A 281 -80.68 18.43 118.70
N GLU A 282 -81.43 19.04 117.77
CA GLU A 282 -82.73 19.63 118.08
C GLU A 282 -83.78 18.57 118.42
N ALA A 283 -83.74 17.41 117.76
CA ALA A 283 -84.58 16.26 118.08
C ALA A 283 -84.28 15.68 119.48
N ALA A 284 -83.01 15.63 119.89
CA ALA A 284 -82.62 15.27 121.26
C ALA A 284 -83.12 16.30 122.29
N ARG A 285 -83.10 17.59 121.92
CA ARG A 285 -83.59 18.71 122.75
C ARG A 285 -85.10 18.65 122.98
N ALA A 286 -85.88 18.18 122.01
CA ALA A 286 -87.33 17.98 122.10
C ALA A 286 -87.75 16.74 122.95
N GLY A 287 -86.78 15.99 123.51
CA GLY A 287 -87.03 14.90 124.45
C GLY A 287 -87.91 13.78 123.89
N LYS A 288 -89.04 13.46 124.54
CA LYS A 288 -89.90 12.34 124.14
C LYS A 288 -90.61 12.57 122.80
N HIS A 289 -90.87 13.82 122.41
CA HIS A 289 -91.56 14.18 121.17
C HIS A 289 -90.64 14.14 119.94
N GLY A 290 -89.32 14.24 120.12
CA GLY A 290 -88.32 14.26 119.05
C GLY A 290 -87.77 12.89 118.64
N LYS A 291 -88.16 11.79 119.32
CA LYS A 291 -87.56 10.45 119.10
C LYS A 291 -87.64 9.96 117.65
N GLY A 292 -88.77 10.15 116.96
CA GLY A 292 -88.91 9.75 115.55
C GLY A 292 -88.04 10.59 114.61
N PHE A 293 -87.95 11.90 114.86
CA PHE A 293 -87.08 12.80 114.10
C PHE A 293 -85.60 12.54 114.35
N ALA A 294 -85.21 12.14 115.57
CA ALA A 294 -83.82 11.79 115.89
C ALA A 294 -83.34 10.57 115.08
N VAL A 295 -84.20 9.56 114.89
CA VAL A 295 -83.88 8.38 114.07
C VAL A 295 -83.71 8.75 112.60
N VAL A 296 -84.59 9.59 112.05
CA VAL A 296 -84.49 10.07 110.67
C VAL A 296 -83.23 10.93 110.48
N ALA A 297 -82.94 11.84 111.42
CA ALA A 297 -81.76 12.69 111.36
C ALA A 297 -80.47 11.86 111.40
N GLU A 298 -80.39 10.82 112.23
CA GLU A 298 -79.23 9.93 112.28
C GLU A 298 -79.07 9.10 110.99
N GLU A 299 -80.17 8.65 110.37
CA GLU A 299 -80.12 7.94 109.09
C GLU A 299 -79.70 8.87 107.93
N VAL A 300 -80.17 10.12 107.91
CA VAL A 300 -79.69 11.14 106.94
C VAL A 300 -78.21 11.46 107.16
N ARG A 301 -77.77 11.54 108.42
CA ARG A 301 -76.35 11.73 108.78
C ARG A 301 -75.49 10.60 108.23
N ARG A 302 -75.92 9.35 108.44
CA ARG A 302 -75.26 8.14 107.92
C ARG A 302 -75.19 8.12 106.39
N LEU A 303 -76.27 8.48 105.71
CA LEU A 303 -76.31 8.57 104.24
C LEU A 303 -75.40 9.70 103.70
N ALA A 304 -75.29 10.81 104.43
CA ALA A 304 -74.40 11.91 104.09
C ALA A 304 -72.92 11.51 104.27
N GLU A 305 -72.56 10.84 105.37
CA GLU A 305 -71.22 10.27 105.59
C GLU A 305 -70.86 9.23 104.50
N GLN A 306 -71.80 8.35 104.14
CA GLN A 306 -71.63 7.40 103.03
C GLN A 306 -71.45 8.11 101.68
N SER A 307 -72.20 9.17 101.41
CA SER A 307 -72.08 9.97 100.18
C SER A 307 -70.74 10.70 100.10
N ALA A 308 -70.25 11.23 101.22
CA ALA A 308 -68.93 11.87 101.30
C ALA A 308 -67.80 10.86 101.05
N SER A 309 -67.90 9.64 101.62
CA SER A 309 -66.95 8.55 101.38
C SER A 309 -66.97 8.10 99.92
N ALA A 310 -68.15 7.91 99.32
CA ALA A 310 -68.27 7.53 97.92
C ALA A 310 -67.74 8.63 96.97
N ALA A 311 -67.95 9.90 97.30
CA ALA A 311 -67.39 11.03 96.56
C ALA A 311 -65.86 11.07 96.64
N LEU A 312 -65.28 10.74 97.80
CA LEU A 312 -63.83 10.59 97.98
C LEU A 312 -63.25 9.49 97.07
N GLU A 313 -63.81 8.28 97.13
CA GLU A 313 -63.37 7.15 96.29
C GLU A 313 -63.54 7.45 94.79
N ALA A 314 -64.66 8.05 94.39
CA ALA A 314 -64.86 8.49 93.00
C ALA A 314 -63.84 9.56 92.59
N GLY A 315 -63.47 10.46 93.51
CA GLY A 315 -62.46 11.49 93.30
C GLY A 315 -61.10 10.89 93.01
N GLU A 316 -60.67 9.91 93.81
CA GLU A 316 -59.41 9.18 93.62
C GLU A 316 -59.39 8.46 92.26
N LEU A 317 -60.46 7.75 91.91
CA LEU A 317 -60.59 7.07 90.61
C LEU A 317 -60.49 8.05 89.43
N VAL A 318 -61.16 9.19 89.50
CA VAL A 318 -61.12 10.20 88.42
C VAL A 318 -59.75 10.88 88.35
N GLN A 319 -59.06 11.04 89.47
CA GLN A 319 -57.71 11.58 89.52
C GLN A 319 -56.70 10.61 88.87
N ASP A 320 -56.85 9.30 89.09
CA ASP A 320 -56.08 8.27 88.41
C ASP A 320 -56.34 8.25 86.89
N ILE A 321 -57.61 8.36 86.47
CA ILE A 321 -57.96 8.53 85.05
C ILE A 321 -57.28 9.77 84.48
N HIS A 322 -57.31 10.90 85.19
CA HIS A 322 -56.69 12.14 84.74
C HIS A 322 -55.18 11.98 84.50
N ARG A 323 -54.48 11.31 85.42
CA ARG A 323 -53.05 10.99 85.29
C ARG A 323 -52.79 10.12 84.06
N GLN A 324 -53.55 9.04 83.89
CA GLN A 324 -53.44 8.15 82.73
C GLN A 324 -53.69 8.89 81.41
N VAL A 325 -54.69 9.78 81.35
CA VAL A 325 -54.93 10.63 80.17
C VAL A 325 -53.72 11.52 79.89
N GLY A 326 -53.11 12.11 80.92
CA GLY A 326 -51.89 12.91 80.77
C GLY A 326 -50.73 12.12 80.16
N GLU A 327 -50.52 10.88 80.62
CA GLU A 327 -49.52 9.97 80.06
C GLU A 327 -49.80 9.65 78.58
N VAL A 328 -51.05 9.40 78.21
CA VAL A 328 -51.46 9.14 76.82
C VAL A 328 -51.28 10.38 75.93
N VAL A 329 -51.60 11.58 76.42
CA VAL A 329 -51.37 12.83 75.67
C VAL A 329 -49.89 12.98 75.32
N GLU A 330 -49.00 12.73 76.29
CA GLU A 330 -47.56 12.84 76.05
C GLU A 330 -47.06 11.76 75.06
N GLN A 331 -47.59 10.54 75.13
CA GLN A 331 -47.33 9.50 74.13
C GLN A 331 -47.80 9.91 72.73
N MET A 332 -48.99 10.50 72.61
CA MET A 332 -49.51 10.99 71.32
C MET A 332 -48.68 12.15 70.77
N ARG A 333 -48.21 13.07 71.63
CA ARG A 333 -47.33 14.17 71.24
C ARG A 333 -46.00 13.64 70.68
N ARG A 334 -45.40 12.66 71.35
CA ARG A 334 -44.20 11.97 70.83
C ARG A 334 -44.47 11.26 69.51
N GLY A 335 -45.63 10.61 69.38
CA GLY A 335 -46.09 10.02 68.12
C GLY A 335 -46.17 11.04 66.98
N GLN A 336 -46.78 12.20 67.20
CA GLN A 336 -46.84 13.27 66.20
C GLN A 336 -45.46 13.77 65.77
N VAL A 337 -44.53 13.96 66.72
CA VAL A 337 -43.15 14.38 66.40
C VAL A 337 -42.44 13.33 65.55
N ASN A 338 -42.55 12.05 65.90
CA ASN A 338 -41.91 10.96 65.16
C ASN A 338 -42.42 10.83 63.72
N VAL A 339 -43.68 11.18 63.46
CA VAL A 339 -44.28 11.14 62.11
C VAL A 339 -44.06 12.47 61.36
N GLY A 340 -43.75 13.56 62.08
CA GLY A 340 -43.65 14.92 61.54
C GLY A 340 -42.50 15.19 60.56
N GLY A 341 -41.48 14.33 60.50
CA GLY A 341 -40.36 14.44 59.56
C GLY A 341 -40.43 13.48 58.36
N VAL A 342 -41.48 12.67 58.27
CA VAL A 342 -41.60 11.64 57.23
C VAL A 342 -41.66 12.27 55.83
N GLU A 343 -42.40 13.36 55.65
CA GLU A 343 -42.62 13.98 54.33
C GLU A 343 -41.32 14.45 53.66
N GLU A 344 -40.41 15.06 54.42
CA GLU A 344 -39.09 15.51 53.92
C GLU A 344 -38.20 14.33 53.54
N LEU A 345 -38.07 13.34 54.43
CA LEU A 345 -37.24 12.15 54.20
C LEU A 345 -37.72 11.36 52.98
N SER A 346 -39.04 11.31 52.83
CA SER A 346 -39.75 10.65 51.74
C SER A 346 -39.55 11.34 50.40
N SER A 347 -39.60 12.68 50.37
CA SER A 347 -39.31 13.46 49.17
C SER A 347 -37.88 13.24 48.70
N ALA A 348 -36.91 13.23 49.62
CA ALA A 348 -35.51 12.96 49.29
C ALA A 348 -35.31 11.54 48.72
N ALA A 349 -35.99 10.54 49.28
CA ALA A 349 -35.93 9.16 48.78
C ALA A 349 -36.50 9.03 47.35
N LEU A 350 -37.63 9.69 47.06
CA LEU A 350 -38.22 9.70 45.72
C LEU A 350 -37.30 10.39 44.70
N GLN A 351 -36.70 11.53 45.05
CA GLN A 351 -35.73 12.22 44.19
C GLN A 351 -34.49 11.37 43.90
N ALA A 352 -33.97 10.65 44.91
CA ALA A 352 -32.84 9.75 44.74
C ALA A 352 -33.18 8.60 43.77
N LEU A 353 -34.39 8.04 43.86
CA LEU A 353 -34.85 7.00 42.94
C LEU A 353 -35.05 7.52 41.51
N ASP A 354 -35.58 8.73 41.35
CA ASP A 354 -35.70 9.37 40.03
C ASP A 354 -34.32 9.58 39.39
N ALA A 355 -33.33 10.00 40.19
CA ALA A 355 -31.96 10.13 39.72
C ALA A 355 -31.34 8.77 39.32
N ILE A 356 -31.62 7.70 40.07
CA ILE A 356 -31.16 6.34 39.72
C ILE A 356 -31.81 5.86 38.41
N VAL A 357 -33.11 6.07 38.22
CA VAL A 357 -33.81 5.70 36.97
C VAL A 357 -33.24 6.47 35.79
N ALA A 358 -33.00 7.77 35.92
CA ALA A 358 -32.38 8.57 34.86
C ALA A 358 -30.96 8.09 34.53
N ALA A 359 -30.12 7.88 35.55
CA ALA A 359 -28.73 7.44 35.38
C ALA A 359 -28.63 6.04 34.75
N THR A 360 -29.52 5.12 35.13
CA THR A 360 -29.56 3.76 34.55
C THR A 360 -30.05 3.78 33.10
N ALA A 361 -31.00 4.65 32.75
CA ALA A 361 -31.42 4.83 31.36
C ALA A 361 -30.28 5.38 30.47
N GLU A 362 -29.52 6.36 30.96
CA GLU A 362 -28.31 6.85 30.27
C GLU A 362 -27.26 5.75 30.12
N ALA A 363 -27.01 4.98 31.19
CA ALA A 363 -26.07 3.85 31.16
C ALA A 363 -26.48 2.79 30.12
N THR A 364 -27.77 2.42 30.04
CA THR A 364 -28.28 1.54 28.99
C THR A 364 -28.00 2.08 27.59
N SER A 365 -28.26 3.38 27.36
CA SER A 365 -27.99 4.01 26.06
C SER A 365 -26.50 3.99 25.71
N HIS A 366 -25.62 4.28 26.66
CA HIS A 366 -24.17 4.22 26.46
C HIS A 366 -23.69 2.81 26.16
N ALA A 367 -24.16 1.82 26.92
CA ALA A 367 -23.80 0.42 26.73
C ALA A 367 -24.24 -0.10 25.34
N GLN A 368 -25.45 0.24 24.89
CA GLN A 368 -25.92 -0.08 23.54
C GLN A 368 -25.08 0.57 22.44
N ARG A 369 -24.67 1.83 22.62
CA ARG A 369 -23.78 2.53 21.69
C ARG A 369 -22.40 1.88 21.62
N ILE A 370 -21.85 1.45 22.76
CA ILE A 370 -20.58 0.72 22.83
C ILE A 370 -20.71 -0.59 22.06
N ALA A 371 -21.77 -1.37 22.30
CA ALA A 371 -22.01 -2.61 21.60
C ALA A 371 -22.12 -2.43 20.08
N ALA A 372 -22.88 -1.42 19.64
CA ALA A 372 -23.01 -1.09 18.22
C ALA A 372 -21.67 -0.67 17.59
N ALA A 373 -20.89 0.18 18.27
CA ALA A 373 -19.58 0.61 17.79
C ALA A 373 -18.60 -0.57 17.67
N ALA A 374 -18.62 -1.48 18.62
CA ALA A 374 -17.81 -2.70 18.60
C ALA A 374 -18.25 -3.66 17.48
N GLY A 375 -19.54 -3.75 17.17
CA GLY A 375 -20.03 -4.48 15.99
C GLY A 375 -19.55 -3.86 14.66
N GLU A 376 -19.49 -2.53 14.55
CA GLU A 376 -18.93 -1.86 13.36
C GLU A 376 -17.41 -2.02 13.24
N GLN A 377 -16.69 -2.05 14.37
CA GLN A 377 -15.26 -2.37 14.42
C GLN A 377 -14.97 -3.78 13.92
N ASP A 378 -15.76 -4.80 14.32
CA ASP A 378 -15.61 -6.18 13.82
C ASP A 378 -15.74 -6.25 12.29
N LYS A 379 -16.74 -5.56 11.72
CA LYS A 379 -16.87 -5.43 10.25
C LYS A 379 -15.67 -4.73 9.61
N ALA A 380 -15.11 -3.71 10.27
CA ALA A 380 -13.93 -3.01 9.79
C ALA A 380 -12.68 -3.91 9.80
N PHE A 381 -12.51 -4.73 10.83
CA PHE A 381 -11.45 -5.74 10.90
C PHE A 381 -11.62 -6.82 9.82
N GLY A 382 -12.86 -7.23 9.52
CA GLY A 382 -13.14 -8.10 8.37
C GLY A 382 -12.62 -7.54 7.05
N ARG A 383 -12.89 -6.25 6.76
CA ARG A 383 -12.35 -5.56 5.57
C ARG A 383 -10.84 -5.39 5.61
N LEU A 384 -10.26 -5.18 6.79
CA LEU A 384 -8.81 -5.08 6.96
C LEU A 384 -8.13 -6.41 6.63
N ARG A 385 -8.67 -7.54 7.09
CA ARG A 385 -8.21 -8.88 6.77
C ARG A 385 -8.22 -9.16 5.26
N GLU A 386 -9.29 -8.78 4.57
CA GLU A 386 -9.36 -8.89 3.09
C GLU A 386 -8.26 -8.07 2.40
N ARG A 387 -7.99 -6.85 2.87
CA ARG A 387 -6.91 -6.01 2.34
C ARG A 387 -5.53 -6.61 2.59
N ILE A 388 -5.28 -7.16 3.77
CA ILE A 388 -4.00 -7.82 4.08
C ILE A 388 -3.82 -9.08 3.20
N HIS A 389 -4.87 -9.87 2.96
CA HIS A 389 -4.80 -10.96 1.98
C HIS A 389 -4.52 -10.47 0.56
N ALA A 390 -5.06 -9.32 0.15
CA ALA A 390 -4.75 -8.72 -1.14
C ALA A 390 -3.26 -8.32 -1.25
N VAL A 391 -2.68 -7.77 -0.18
CA VAL A 391 -1.24 -7.48 -0.09
C VAL A 391 -0.42 -8.77 -0.17
N ALA A 392 -0.80 -9.81 0.57
CA ALA A 392 -0.16 -11.13 0.49
C ALA A 392 -0.11 -11.69 -0.94
N LYS A 393 -1.21 -11.53 -1.69
CA LYS A 393 -1.29 -11.94 -3.08
C LYS A 393 -0.37 -11.11 -3.99
N ILE A 394 -0.27 -9.80 -3.76
CA ILE A 394 0.64 -8.92 -4.50
C ILE A 394 2.10 -9.28 -4.20
N ALA A 395 2.46 -9.49 -2.94
CA ALA A 395 3.78 -9.94 -2.51
C ALA A 395 4.18 -11.26 -3.21
N GLY A 396 3.28 -12.24 -3.21
CA GLY A 396 3.50 -13.51 -3.91
C GLY A 396 3.69 -13.34 -5.43
N LYS A 397 2.97 -12.42 -6.05
CA LYS A 397 3.14 -12.07 -7.48
C LYS A 397 4.49 -11.39 -7.73
N ASN A 398 4.88 -10.43 -6.88
CA ASN A 398 6.17 -9.73 -6.97
C ASN A 398 7.34 -10.71 -6.82
N ARG A 399 7.23 -11.72 -5.95
CA ARG A 399 8.21 -12.80 -5.84
C ARG A 399 8.38 -13.56 -7.15
N ALA A 400 7.27 -14.01 -7.73
CA ALA A 400 7.29 -14.75 -8.99
C ALA A 400 7.87 -13.92 -10.15
N GLU A 401 7.51 -12.63 -10.24
CA GLU A 401 8.07 -11.72 -11.24
C GLU A 401 9.58 -11.46 -11.00
N ALA A 402 10.01 -11.30 -9.75
CA ALA A 402 11.41 -11.12 -9.42
C ALA A 402 12.25 -12.36 -9.77
N ASP A 403 11.72 -13.57 -9.55
CA ASP A 403 12.38 -14.82 -9.93
C ASP A 403 12.46 -15.01 -11.46
N ASP A 404 11.42 -14.64 -12.21
CA ASP A 404 11.44 -14.63 -13.69
C ASP A 404 12.49 -13.63 -14.22
N VAL A 405 12.49 -12.39 -13.71
CA VAL A 405 13.47 -11.37 -14.12
C VAL A 405 14.90 -11.80 -13.77
N ALA A 406 15.12 -12.41 -12.60
CA ALA A 406 16.43 -12.93 -12.21
C ALA A 406 16.91 -14.04 -13.17
N THR A 407 16.00 -14.93 -13.59
CA THR A 407 16.29 -15.99 -14.55
C THR A 407 16.70 -15.40 -15.91
N ARG A 408 15.95 -14.42 -16.42
CA ARG A 408 16.27 -13.74 -17.68
C ARG A 408 17.58 -12.93 -17.62
N ALA A 409 17.89 -12.33 -16.47
CA ALA A 409 19.16 -11.62 -16.28
C ALA A 409 20.34 -12.60 -16.32
N ASP A 410 20.20 -13.80 -15.74
CA ASP A 410 21.22 -14.84 -15.81
C ASP A 410 21.40 -15.39 -17.24
N GLU A 411 20.30 -15.60 -17.97
CA GLU A 411 20.35 -15.97 -19.40
C GLU A 411 21.04 -14.90 -20.24
N ALA A 412 20.74 -13.62 -20.00
CA ALA A 412 21.41 -12.51 -20.68
C ALA A 412 22.91 -12.49 -20.39
N ALA A 413 23.32 -12.70 -19.13
CA ALA A 413 24.74 -12.76 -18.75
C ALA A 413 25.48 -13.92 -19.44
N ARG A 414 24.85 -15.09 -19.57
CA ARG A 414 25.39 -16.23 -20.32
C ARG A 414 25.51 -15.92 -21.82
N GLY A 415 24.47 -15.33 -22.41
CA GLY A 415 24.47 -14.92 -23.82
C GLY A 415 25.56 -13.89 -24.14
N LEU A 416 25.83 -12.96 -23.22
CA LEU A 416 26.92 -11.99 -23.35
C LEU A 416 28.30 -12.63 -23.32
N THR A 417 28.48 -13.67 -22.51
CA THR A 417 29.74 -14.43 -22.48
C THR A 417 30.01 -15.11 -23.82
N GLU A 418 28.98 -15.68 -24.45
CA GLU A 418 29.10 -16.24 -25.80
C GLU A 418 29.33 -15.17 -26.87
N LEU A 419 28.67 -14.01 -26.77
CA LEU A 419 28.91 -12.87 -27.65
C LEU A 419 30.36 -12.40 -27.56
N GLU A 420 30.90 -12.22 -26.36
CA GLU A 420 32.30 -11.85 -26.14
C GLU A 420 33.27 -12.85 -26.79
N ARG A 421 33.00 -14.16 -26.67
CA ARG A 421 33.79 -15.21 -27.32
C ARG A 421 33.76 -15.08 -28.84
N ALA A 422 32.56 -14.96 -29.43
CA ALA A 422 32.40 -14.79 -30.87
C ALA A 422 33.05 -13.48 -31.39
N THR A 423 33.01 -12.42 -30.60
CA THR A 423 33.63 -11.14 -30.94
C THR A 423 35.15 -11.25 -31.00
N ARG A 424 35.77 -11.94 -30.02
CA ARG A 424 37.21 -12.22 -30.02
C ARG A 424 37.63 -13.06 -31.23
N GLU A 425 36.85 -14.09 -31.57
CA GLU A 425 37.11 -14.89 -32.78
C GLU A 425 37.06 -14.05 -34.06
N LEU A 426 36.12 -13.11 -34.16
CA LEU A 426 36.04 -12.18 -35.29
C LEU A 426 37.18 -11.14 -35.30
N GLU A 427 37.62 -10.68 -34.13
CA GLU A 427 38.80 -9.81 -34.00
C GLU A 427 40.07 -10.52 -34.51
N ASP A 428 40.24 -11.81 -34.19
CA ASP A 428 41.34 -12.63 -34.70
C ASP A 428 41.28 -12.79 -36.22
N VAL A 429 40.09 -13.05 -36.78
CA VAL A 429 39.88 -13.11 -38.23
C VAL A 429 40.19 -11.77 -38.90
N ALA A 430 39.70 -10.66 -38.33
CA ALA A 430 39.98 -9.32 -38.84
C ALA A 430 41.49 -9.01 -38.81
N ALA A 431 42.18 -9.39 -37.73
CA ALA A 431 43.63 -9.25 -37.61
C ALA A 431 44.38 -10.09 -38.66
N MET A 432 43.95 -11.33 -38.90
CA MET A 432 44.50 -12.19 -39.94
C MET A 432 44.33 -11.59 -41.34
N LEU A 433 43.15 -11.06 -41.66
CA LEU A 433 42.88 -10.38 -42.94
C LEU A 433 43.71 -9.10 -43.11
N ARG A 434 43.94 -8.34 -42.02
CA ARG A 434 44.90 -7.20 -42.02
C ARG A 434 46.32 -7.64 -42.32
N GLN A 435 46.75 -8.79 -41.78
CA GLN A 435 48.08 -9.31 -42.04
C GLN A 435 48.23 -9.79 -43.49
N LEU A 436 47.23 -10.49 -44.03
CA LEU A 436 47.17 -10.90 -45.45
C LEU A 436 47.23 -9.68 -46.39
N THR A 437 46.44 -8.64 -46.13
CA THR A 437 46.45 -7.40 -46.94
C THR A 437 47.78 -6.65 -46.89
N ARG A 438 48.50 -6.70 -45.76
CA ARG A 438 49.88 -6.20 -45.66
C ARG A 438 50.88 -7.06 -46.42
N GLY A 439 50.74 -8.39 -46.37
CA GLY A 439 51.57 -9.32 -47.14
C GLY A 439 51.46 -9.13 -48.65
N PHE A 440 50.26 -8.84 -49.17
CA PHE A 440 50.11 -8.46 -50.59
C PHE A 440 50.84 -7.17 -50.96
N ALA A 441 51.06 -6.26 -50.01
CA ALA A 441 51.81 -5.02 -50.24
C ALA A 441 53.34 -5.22 -50.27
N SER A 442 53.86 -6.34 -49.75
CA SER A 442 55.30 -6.65 -49.81
C SER A 442 55.71 -7.47 -51.03
N VAL A 443 54.75 -8.04 -51.76
CA VAL A 443 54.97 -8.89 -52.95
C VAL A 443 54.77 -8.10 -54.27
N ALA A 444 54.08 -6.96 -54.23
CA ALA A 444 53.96 -5.99 -55.35
C ALA A 444 55.05 -4.90 -55.25
#